data_AF-A0A8J3MQ76-F1
#
_entry.id   AF-A0A8J3MQ76-F1
#
_cell.length_a   1.000
_cell.length_b   1.000
_cell.length_c   1.000
_cell.angle_alpha   90.00
_cell.angle_beta   90.00
_cell.angle_gamma   90.00
#
_symmetry.space_group_name_H-M   'P 1'
#
loop_
_entity.id
_entity.type
_entity.pdbx_description
1 polymer ?
#
loop_
_entity_poly.entity_id
_entity_poly.type
_entity_poly.pdbx_seq_one_letter_code
_entity_poly.pdbx_strand_id
1 'polypeptide(L)'
;MTETQEQWYNRQAIERLAQHIPFEQDKASKSEQIEMLRGLVLRHGASIDPELFGFEAQSELIRLGLWHRIGREITYKDEDYHHE
;
A
#
# COMPACT_ATOMS: atom_id res chain seq x y z
N MET A 1 13.08 10.67 -2.63
CA MET A 1 12.86 11.03 -1.20
C MET A 1 13.30 9.83 -0.37
N THR A 2 14.03 10.03 0.73
CA THR A 2 14.34 8.94 1.65
C THR A 2 13.08 8.56 2.41
N GLU A 3 12.67 7.29 2.35
CA GLU A 3 11.54 6.75 3.10
C GLU A 3 11.70 7.04 4.60
N THR A 4 10.67 7.57 5.24
CA THR A 4 10.67 7.75 6.69
C THR A 4 10.51 6.41 7.40
N GLN A 5 10.97 6.31 8.64
CA GLN A 5 10.83 5.09 9.43
C GLN A 5 9.36 4.63 9.58
N GLU A 6 8.44 5.59 9.71
CA GLU A 6 7.00 5.31 9.78
C GLU A 6 6.46 4.75 8.45
N GLN A 7 6.84 5.36 7.32
CA GLN A 7 6.49 4.84 5.99
C GLN A 7 7.03 3.42 5.79
N TRP A 8 8.28 3.17 6.20
CA TRP A 8 8.87 1.84 6.15
C TRP A 8 8.08 0.82 6.98
N TYR A 9 7.69 1.18 8.21
CA TYR A 9 6.88 0.30 9.06
C TYR A 9 5.51 0.00 8.44
N ASN A 10 4.84 1.02 7.91
CA ASN A 10 3.53 0.86 7.26
C ASN A 10 3.64 -0.01 6.00
N ARG A 11 4.65 0.21 5.16
CA ARG A 11 4.94 -0.63 3.99
C ARG A 11 5.17 -2.07 4.40
N GLN A 12 6.01 -2.33 5.40
CA GLN A 12 6.27 -3.68 5.89
C GLN A 12 5.03 -4.37 6.46
N ALA A 13 4.14 -3.63 7.14
CA ALA A 13 2.88 -4.18 7.63
C ALA A 13 1.95 -4.58 6.47
N ILE A 14 1.81 -3.72 5.45
CA ILE A 14 1.03 -4.01 4.24
C ILE A 14 1.59 -5.23 3.51
N GLU A 15 2.90 -5.27 3.28
CA GLU A 15 3.57 -6.36 2.56
C GLU A 15 3.40 -7.71 3.26
N ARG A 16 3.61 -7.76 4.58
CA ARG A 16 3.43 -9.00 5.36
C ARG A 16 1.99 -9.49 5.37
N LEU A 17 1.02 -8.60 5.54
CA LEU A 17 -0.39 -8.98 5.51
C LEU A 17 -0.80 -9.49 4.12
N ALA A 18 -0.41 -8.79 3.06
CA ALA A 18 -0.70 -9.21 1.68
C ALA A 18 -0.09 -10.59 1.35
N GLN A 19 1.13 -10.87 1.82
CA GLN A 19 1.75 -12.19 1.63
C GLN A 19 1.09 -13.30 2.46
N HIS A 20 0.49 -12.96 3.61
CA HIS A 20 -0.09 -13.94 4.52
C HIS A 20 -1.54 -14.33 4.18
N ILE A 21 -2.39 -13.37 3.80
CA ILE A 21 -3.82 -13.56 3.52
C ILE A 21 -4.14 -14.73 2.57
N PRO A 22 -3.36 -15.00 1.50
CA PRO A 22 -3.61 -16.15 0.62
C PRO A 22 -3.61 -17.50 1.35
N PHE A 23 -2.80 -17.63 2.41
CA PHE A 23 -2.59 -18.88 3.15
C PHE A 23 -3.49 -19.03 4.38
N GLU A 24 -4.17 -17.97 4.82
CA GLU A 24 -5.12 -18.04 5.93
C GLU A 24 -6.32 -18.94 5.56
N GLN A 25 -6.56 -19.96 6.38
CA GLN A 25 -7.60 -20.97 6.19
C GLN A 25 -8.87 -20.62 6.96
N ASP A 26 -8.75 -19.95 8.10
CA ASP A 26 -9.91 -19.49 8.85
C ASP A 26 -10.55 -18.28 8.16
N LYS A 27 -11.82 -18.41 7.81
CA LYS A 27 -12.57 -17.38 7.09
C LYS A 27 -12.75 -16.11 7.92
N ALA A 28 -12.93 -16.25 9.24
CA ALA A 28 -13.11 -15.10 10.12
C ALA A 28 -11.80 -14.31 10.20
N SER A 29 -10.70 -14.98 10.55
CA SER A 29 -9.36 -14.38 10.59
C SER A 29 -8.96 -13.76 9.25
N LYS A 30 -9.23 -14.44 8.13
CA LYS A 30 -8.94 -13.91 6.78
C LYS A 30 -9.68 -12.61 6.50
N SER A 31 -10.97 -12.54 6.88
CA SER A 31 -11.77 -11.33 6.70
C SER A 31 -11.22 -10.17 7.53
N GLU A 32 -10.81 -10.44 8.77
CA GLU A 32 -10.20 -9.43 9.64
C GLU A 32 -8.87 -8.92 9.06
N GLN A 33 -8.00 -9.81 8.60
CA GLN A 33 -6.74 -9.46 7.96
C GLN A 33 -6.93 -8.60 6.70
N ILE A 34 -7.94 -8.92 5.88
CA ILE A 34 -8.30 -8.11 4.70
C ILE A 34 -8.74 -6.70 5.12
N GLU A 35 -9.56 -6.55 6.15
CA GLU A 35 -9.99 -5.24 6.64
C GLU A 35 -8.84 -4.45 7.27
N MET A 36 -7.93 -5.10 8.01
CA MET A 36 -6.71 -4.45 8.50
C MET A 36 -5.84 -3.94 7.34
N LEU A 37 -5.59 -4.79 6.33
CA LEU A 37 -4.83 -4.43 5.13
C LEU A 37 -5.48 -3.24 4.41
N ARG A 38 -6.79 -3.27 4.24
CA ARG A 38 -7.57 -2.19 3.64
C ARG A 38 -7.39 -0.89 4.40
N GLY A 39 -7.46 -0.92 5.73
CA GLY A 39 -7.24 0.24 6.59
C GLY A 39 -5.83 0.83 6.44
N LEU A 40 -4.79 -0.01 6.38
CA LEU A 40 -3.41 0.43 6.16
C LEU A 40 -3.21 1.07 4.80
N VAL A 41 -3.69 0.43 3.73
CA VAL A 41 -3.56 0.95 2.36
C VAL A 41 -4.30 2.27 2.19
N LEU A 42 -5.51 2.40 2.76
CA LEU A 42 -6.29 3.63 2.67
C LEU A 42 -5.62 4.82 3.38
N ARG A 43 -4.94 4.58 4.50
CA ARG A 43 -4.29 5.65 5.29
C ARG A 43 -2.88 5.98 4.83
N HIS A 44 -2.11 4.98 4.42
CA HIS A 44 -0.67 5.12 4.23
C HIS A 44 -0.20 4.73 2.81
N GLY A 45 -1.06 4.12 1.99
CA GLY A 45 -0.67 3.60 0.68
C GLY A 45 -0.17 4.68 -0.29
N ALA A 46 -0.75 5.88 -0.22
CA ALA A 46 -0.44 6.96 -1.17
C ALA A 46 1.05 7.35 -1.15
N SER A 47 1.67 7.41 0.03
CA SER A 47 3.06 7.86 0.20
C SER A 47 4.10 6.76 0.04
N ILE A 48 3.68 5.53 -0.30
CA ILE A 48 4.59 4.39 -0.43
C ILE A 48 4.94 4.21 -1.91
N ASP A 49 6.24 4.07 -2.17
CA ASP A 49 6.75 3.74 -3.50
C ASP A 49 6.31 2.32 -3.91
N PRO A 50 5.54 2.15 -5.01
CA PRO A 50 5.09 0.84 -5.48
C PRO A 50 6.22 -0.13 -5.79
N GLU A 51 7.39 0.36 -6.21
CA GLU A 51 8.55 -0.48 -6.58
C GLU A 51 9.19 -1.18 -5.36
N LEU A 52 8.79 -0.81 -4.14
CA LEU A 52 9.28 -1.41 -2.90
C LEU A 52 8.50 -2.67 -2.46
N PHE A 53 7.50 -3.11 -3.23
CA PHE A 53 6.73 -4.32 -2.94
C PHE A 53 7.22 -5.52 -3.74
N GLY A 54 7.32 -6.69 -3.09
CA GLY A 54 7.51 -7.97 -3.78
C GLY A 54 6.30 -8.39 -4.65
N PHE A 55 6.56 -9.28 -5.62
CA PHE A 55 5.57 -9.75 -6.59
C PHE A 55 4.31 -10.35 -5.95
N GLU A 56 4.47 -11.13 -4.88
CA GLU A 56 3.37 -11.79 -4.17
C GLU A 56 2.44 -10.76 -3.52
N ALA A 57 3.01 -9.77 -2.85
CA ALA A 57 2.25 -8.70 -2.20
C ALA A 57 1.52 -7.84 -3.24
N GLN A 58 2.20 -7.48 -4.33
CA GLN A 58 1.60 -6.76 -5.45
C GLN A 58 0.40 -7.53 -6.03
N SER A 59 0.59 -8.83 -6.31
CA SER A 59 -0.46 -9.68 -6.88
C SER A 59 -1.69 -9.75 -5.99
N GLU A 60 -1.50 -9.87 -4.67
CA GLU A 60 -2.61 -9.90 -3.72
C GLU A 60 -3.31 -8.54 -3.61
N LEU A 61 -2.55 -7.44 -3.57
CA LEU A 61 -3.12 -6.09 -3.59
C LEU A 61 -3.93 -5.82 -4.87
N ILE A 62 -3.51 -6.37 -6.02
CA ILE A 62 -4.27 -6.32 -7.27
C ILE A 62 -5.55 -7.15 -7.14
N ARG A 63 -5.45 -8.40 -6.64
CA ARG A 63 -6.59 -9.30 -6.44
C ARG A 63 -7.67 -8.68 -5.54
N LEU A 64 -7.24 -7.93 -4.52
CA LEU A 64 -8.12 -7.22 -3.59
C LEU A 64 -8.57 -5.83 -4.08
N GLY A 65 -8.11 -5.40 -5.26
CA GLY A 65 -8.43 -4.09 -5.83
C GLY A 65 -7.84 -2.92 -5.05
N LEU A 66 -6.79 -3.13 -4.27
CA LEU A 66 -6.13 -2.13 -3.42
C LEU A 66 -4.91 -1.48 -4.09
N TRP A 67 -4.29 -2.16 -5.08
CA TRP A 67 -3.04 -1.72 -5.72
C TRP A 67 -3.08 -0.28 -6.26
N HIS A 68 -4.21 0.13 -6.84
CA HIS A 68 -4.38 1.47 -7.42
C HIS A 68 -4.26 2.62 -6.40
N ARG A 69 -4.16 2.33 -5.09
CA ARG A 69 -4.00 3.32 -4.01
C ARG A 69 -2.54 3.51 -3.60
N ILE A 70 -1.63 2.64 -4.03
CA ILE A 70 -0.21 2.73 -3.72
C ILE A 70 0.45 3.80 -4.60
N GLY A 71 1.34 4.61 -4.05
CA GLY A 71 2.11 5.62 -4.80
C GLY A 71 1.29 6.80 -5.35
N ARG A 72 0.06 6.99 -4.85
CA ARG A 72 -0.85 8.08 -5.26
C ARG A 72 -0.61 9.41 -4.57
N GLU A 73 0.46 9.58 -3.81
CA GLU A 73 0.88 10.90 -3.33
C GLU A 73 1.39 11.69 -4.54
N ILE A 74 0.44 12.31 -5.23
CA ILE A 74 0.69 13.18 -6.38
C ILE A 74 1.57 14.33 -5.88
N THR A 75 2.80 14.31 -6.40
CA THR A 75 3.65 15.45 -6.71
C THR A 75 2.85 16.74 -6.93
N TYR A 76 2.95 17.68 -5.99
CA TYR A 76 2.85 19.11 -6.32
C TYR A 76 4.10 19.49 -7.12
N LYS A 77 4.13 19.15 -8.40
CA LYS A 77 5.01 19.80 -9.38
C LYS A 77 4.21 19.92 -10.67
N ASP A 78 4.26 21.14 -11.20
CA ASP A 78 3.67 21.58 -12.46
C ASP A 78 2.21 22.03 -12.37
N GLU A 79 2.00 23.22 -11.79
CA GLU A 79 1.18 24.30 -12.35
C GLU A 79 1.45 25.58 -11.50
N ASP A 80 1.64 26.74 -12.15
CA ASP A 80 1.84 28.08 -11.58
C ASP A 80 3.27 28.59 -11.25
N TYR A 81 4.22 28.43 -12.18
CA TYR A 81 5.30 29.44 -12.37
C TYR A 81 5.48 29.78 -13.86
N HIS A 82 4.42 30.28 -14.49
CA HIS A 82 4.55 31.23 -15.59
C HIS A 82 4.04 32.57 -15.08
N HIS A 83 4.92 33.32 -14.41
CA HIS A 83 4.74 34.75 -14.27
C HIS A 83 5.48 35.44 -15.42
N GLU A 84 4.78 36.40 -15.99
CA GLU A 84 5.03 37.16 -17.22
C GLU A 84 6.40 37.84 -17.32
#